data_AF-A0A1C5W0R7-F1
#
_entry.id   AF-A0A1C5W0R7-F1
#
_cell.length_a   1.000
_cell.length_b   1.000
_cell.length_c   1.000
_cell.angle_alpha   90.00
_cell.angle_beta   90.00
_cell.angle_gamma   90.00
#
_symmetry.space_group_name_H-M   'P 1'
#
loop_
_entity.id
_entity.type
_entity.pdbx_description
1 polymer ?
#
loop_
_entity_poly.entity_id
_entity_poly.type
_entity_poly.pdbx_seq_one_letter_code
_entity_poly.pdbx_strand_id
1 'polypeptide(L)'
;MISMMSVFVAWKAYAVCELQAQISKNSLLPNVQIQEYNEINETSYIIENSVIEIMNLEGRLNNYRSKIVTYLKCTYIDEENNCFEADVPAAYYYFVGNTSGNNIGIIETRRSMNNASKMQSLRKELLEYNEAHEKETIVMQQESCLNITYMDLLGDEQNLYYLTDISGVEMIDEQQAINIFGLQDRFTDLGYCLDFNNHKEITVESLIENTKLISNLPNSAETDSQNKTYIGLENTEVLVYIFSISFQVAGAMILLLFTLSTKRLEIIKRFSGTGMILRNGDTGELNYNENEFVNTFREGYLNKAAITFIAIGYFAGVFGEIGQNNRVLVAFCVITFTTIILMLTCYSVESFLKKSPVVNARITNKELEQVGIEPDMESISGEEISKMFQQEFKE
;
A
#
# COMPACT_ATOMS: atom_id res chain seq x y z
N MET A 1 -12.84 -36.16 -3.38
CA MET A 1 -14.21 -35.63 -3.20
C MET A 1 -14.22 -34.82 -1.91
N ILE A 2 -14.16 -33.48 -1.98
CA ILE A 2 -14.21 -32.62 -0.79
C ILE A 2 -15.68 -32.43 -0.44
N SER A 3 -16.08 -32.85 0.77
CA SER A 3 -17.46 -32.72 1.25
C SER A 3 -17.79 -31.24 1.50
N MET A 4 -19.01 -30.80 1.17
CA MET A 4 -19.46 -29.44 1.47
C MET A 4 -19.33 -29.12 2.98
N MET A 5 -19.44 -30.16 3.82
CA MET A 5 -19.23 -30.07 5.25
C MET A 5 -17.77 -29.86 5.65
N SER A 6 -16.82 -30.43 4.91
CA SER A 6 -15.39 -30.16 5.13
C SER A 6 -15.00 -28.72 4.77
N VAL A 7 -15.62 -28.13 3.74
CA VAL A 7 -15.40 -26.71 3.38
C VAL A 7 -15.98 -25.79 4.46
N PHE A 8 -17.19 -26.08 4.95
CA PHE A 8 -17.82 -25.31 6.02
C PHE A 8 -17.02 -25.37 7.33
N VAL A 9 -16.53 -26.55 7.70
CA VAL A 9 -15.67 -26.72 8.89
C VAL A 9 -14.34 -25.98 8.72
N ALA A 10 -13.71 -26.06 7.53
CA ALA A 10 -12.49 -25.32 7.25
C ALA A 10 -12.69 -23.80 7.32
N TRP A 11 -13.81 -23.27 6.82
CA TRP A 11 -14.13 -21.84 6.95
C TRP A 11 -14.36 -21.45 8.41
N LYS A 12 -15.11 -22.24 9.19
CA LYS A 12 -15.30 -21.95 10.62
C LYS A 12 -13.98 -22.02 11.40
N ALA A 13 -13.11 -22.97 11.09
CA ALA A 13 -11.77 -23.07 11.68
C ALA A 13 -10.92 -21.84 11.32
N TYR A 14 -10.95 -21.40 10.05
CA TYR A 14 -10.27 -20.18 9.61
C TYR A 14 -10.76 -18.95 10.37
N ALA A 15 -12.07 -18.73 10.48
CA ALA A 15 -12.64 -17.59 11.18
C ALA A 15 -12.28 -17.58 12.68
N VAL A 16 -12.21 -18.76 13.32
CA VAL A 16 -11.75 -18.88 14.71
C VAL A 16 -10.26 -18.58 14.83
N CYS A 17 -9.43 -19.07 13.90
CA CYS A 17 -8.00 -18.76 13.89
C CYS A 17 -7.74 -17.27 13.65
N GLU A 18 -8.49 -16.64 12.75
CA GLU A 18 -8.44 -15.21 12.48
C GLU A 18 -8.83 -14.39 13.72
N LEU A 19 -9.93 -14.76 14.39
CA LEU A 19 -10.33 -14.13 15.65
C LEU A 19 -9.28 -14.34 16.75
N GLN A 20 -8.71 -15.55 16.88
CA GLN A 20 -7.65 -15.81 17.86
C GLN A 20 -6.38 -15.01 17.56
N ALA A 21 -6.04 -14.84 16.28
CA ALA A 21 -4.93 -14.00 15.85
C ALA A 21 -5.19 -12.52 16.17
N GLN A 22 -6.41 -12.02 15.92
CA GLN A 22 -6.81 -10.66 16.27
C GLN A 22 -6.82 -10.42 17.79
N ILE A 23 -7.35 -11.38 18.58
CA ILE A 23 -7.35 -11.31 20.04
C ILE A 23 -5.91 -11.33 20.56
N SER A 24 -5.06 -12.20 20.03
CA SER A 24 -3.64 -12.25 20.38
C SER A 24 -2.92 -10.95 20.03
N LYS A 25 -3.20 -10.39 18.84
CA LYS A 25 -2.68 -9.08 18.39
C LYS A 25 -3.07 -7.99 19.38
N ASN A 26 -4.34 -7.88 19.75
CA ASN A 26 -4.82 -6.86 20.69
C ASN A 26 -4.31 -7.04 22.12
N SER A 27 -4.13 -8.28 22.60
CA SER A 27 -3.65 -8.56 23.95
C SER A 27 -2.16 -8.23 24.18
N LEU A 28 -1.42 -7.95 23.12
CA LEU A 28 0.03 -7.75 23.14
C LEU A 28 0.44 -6.38 22.57
N LEU A 29 -0.53 -5.52 22.24
CA LEU A 29 -0.25 -4.15 21.81
C LEU A 29 0.51 -3.41 22.91
N PRO A 30 1.55 -2.65 22.54
CA PRO A 30 2.26 -1.84 23.49
C PRO A 30 1.38 -0.72 24.03
N ASN A 31 1.58 -0.41 25.31
CA ASN A 31 0.92 0.71 25.97
C ASN A 31 1.97 1.76 26.27
N VAL A 32 2.17 2.64 25.31
CA VAL A 32 3.20 3.67 25.37
C VAL A 32 2.68 4.89 26.10
N GLN A 33 3.43 5.32 27.11
CA GLN A 33 3.24 6.57 27.83
C GLN A 33 4.47 7.45 27.69
N ILE A 34 4.22 8.76 27.59
CA ILE A 34 5.27 9.77 27.52
C ILE A 34 5.14 10.65 28.74
N GLN A 35 6.28 11.07 29.26
CA GLN A 35 6.36 12.05 30.32
C GLN A 35 7.47 13.06 29.98
N GLU A 36 7.15 14.34 30.06
CA GLU A 36 8.12 15.43 29.99
C GLU A 36 8.21 16.12 31.34
N TYR A 37 9.44 16.33 31.82
CA TYR A 37 9.69 17.04 33.08
C TYR A 37 11.06 17.72 33.06
N ASN A 38 11.27 18.64 34.01
CA ASN A 38 12.54 19.34 34.18
C ASN A 38 13.31 18.76 35.38
N GLU A 39 14.58 18.41 35.18
CA GLU A 39 15.51 18.15 36.26
C GLU A 39 16.07 19.49 36.74
N ILE A 40 15.91 19.75 38.04
CA ILE A 40 16.31 21.00 38.68
C ILE A 40 17.53 20.72 39.56
N ASN A 41 18.57 21.55 39.45
CA ASN A 41 19.67 21.50 40.40
C ASN A 41 19.15 21.88 41.79
N GLU A 42 19.22 20.94 42.74
CA GLU A 42 18.71 21.16 44.11
C GLU A 42 19.38 22.33 44.85
N THR A 43 20.59 22.74 44.43
CA THR A 43 21.35 23.82 45.05
C THR A 43 21.11 25.18 44.39
N SER A 44 21.09 25.24 43.05
CA SER A 44 20.92 26.52 42.32
C SER A 44 19.48 26.83 41.93
N TYR A 45 18.55 25.88 42.05
CA TYR A 45 17.16 25.96 41.57
C TYR A 45 17.06 26.31 40.07
N ILE A 46 18.12 26.06 39.31
CA ILE A 46 18.18 26.25 37.85
C ILE A 46 17.79 24.93 37.18
N ILE A 47 17.10 25.03 36.04
CA ILE A 47 16.77 23.87 35.22
C ILE A 47 18.05 23.40 34.52
N GLU A 48 18.50 22.18 34.85
CA GLU A 48 19.69 21.56 34.24
C GLU A 48 19.34 20.76 33.00
N ASN A 49 18.19 20.06 33.04
CA ASN A 49 17.70 19.29 31.90
C ASN A 49 16.20 19.49 31.75
N SER A 50 15.77 19.47 30.50
CA SER A 50 14.45 19.01 30.13
C SER A 50 14.59 17.56 29.71
N VAL A 51 13.67 16.71 30.16
CA VAL A 51 13.74 15.26 29.98
C VAL A 51 12.42 14.75 29.44
N ILE A 52 12.50 13.98 28.36
CA ILE A 52 11.39 13.19 27.84
C ILE A 52 11.69 11.72 28.12
N GLU A 53 10.80 11.07 28.88
CA GLU A 53 10.80 9.63 29.08
C GLU A 53 9.69 8.99 28.26
N ILE A 54 10.06 7.96 27.50
CA ILE A 54 9.14 7.09 26.80
C ILE A 54 9.09 5.79 27.59
N MET A 55 7.91 5.41 28.03
CA MET A 55 7.65 4.22 28.82
C MET A 55 6.73 3.28 28.07
N ASN A 56 6.98 1.98 28.18
CA ASN A 56 6.03 0.96 27.76
C ASN A 56 5.49 0.23 29.00
N LEU A 57 4.18 0.31 29.26
CA LEU A 57 3.59 -0.30 30.45
C LEU A 57 3.35 -1.80 30.28
N GLU A 58 3.08 -2.24 29.07
CA GLU A 58 2.73 -3.63 28.73
C GLU A 58 2.96 -3.90 27.24
N GLY A 59 2.84 -5.16 26.80
CA GLY A 59 3.09 -5.53 25.40
C GLY A 59 4.57 -5.58 25.03
N ARG A 60 4.86 -5.75 23.73
CA ARG A 60 6.23 -5.83 23.20
C ARG A 60 6.44 -4.77 22.11
N LEU A 61 7.60 -4.12 22.14
CA LEU A 61 8.05 -3.15 21.14
C LEU A 61 9.25 -3.72 20.40
N ASN A 62 9.00 -4.54 19.37
CA ASN A 62 10.09 -5.07 18.55
C ASN A 62 10.61 -3.98 17.60
N ASN A 63 11.92 -3.94 17.36
CA ASN A 63 12.57 -2.98 16.45
C ASN A 63 12.18 -1.51 16.71
N TYR A 64 12.01 -1.17 17.99
CA TYR A 64 11.66 0.17 18.45
C TYR A 64 12.61 1.26 17.91
N ARG A 65 12.02 2.37 17.46
CA ARG A 65 12.70 3.61 17.10
C ARG A 65 11.83 4.80 17.49
N SER A 66 12.48 5.92 17.78
CA SER A 66 11.80 7.19 18.00
C SER A 66 12.45 8.33 17.23
N LYS A 67 11.64 9.31 16.81
CA LYS A 67 12.06 10.62 16.31
C LYS A 67 11.35 11.67 17.16
N ILE A 68 12.09 12.68 17.62
CA ILE A 68 11.55 13.82 18.35
C ILE A 68 11.95 15.09 17.61
N VAL A 69 10.99 15.97 17.37
CA VAL A 69 11.24 17.35 16.92
C VAL A 69 10.67 18.30 17.96
N THR A 70 11.42 19.34 18.30
CA THR A 70 10.99 20.40 19.20
C THR A 70 10.89 21.70 18.42
N TYR A 71 9.85 22.47 18.65
CA TYR A 71 9.62 23.75 18.00
C TYR A 71 9.02 24.76 18.97
N LEU A 72 9.12 26.02 18.58
CA LEU A 72 8.63 27.16 19.33
C LEU A 72 7.48 27.78 18.54
N LYS A 73 6.26 27.66 19.07
CA LYS A 73 5.09 28.37 18.58
C LYS A 73 5.27 29.84 18.92
N CYS A 74 5.50 30.66 17.90
CA CYS A 74 5.84 32.05 18.06
C CYS A 74 4.80 32.96 17.42
N THR A 75 4.43 33.99 18.16
CA THR A 75 3.61 35.11 17.67
C THR A 75 4.38 36.38 17.95
N TYR A 76 4.74 37.11 16.89
CA TYR A 76 5.43 38.40 16.98
C TYR A 76 4.60 39.50 16.31
N ILE A 77 4.45 40.61 17.01
CA ILE A 77 3.79 41.83 16.54
C ILE A 77 4.84 42.94 16.49
N ASP A 78 5.02 43.53 15.31
CA ASP A 78 5.97 44.64 15.11
C ASP A 78 5.38 46.01 15.45
N GLU A 79 6.20 47.06 15.37
CA GLU A 79 5.78 48.44 15.65
C GLU A 79 4.67 48.95 14.71
N GLU A 80 4.49 48.34 13.54
CA GLU A 80 3.47 48.66 12.54
C GLU A 80 2.18 47.86 12.75
N ASN A 81 2.09 47.04 13.82
CA ASN A 81 1.02 46.09 14.10
C ASN A 81 0.88 44.94 13.08
N ASN A 82 1.94 44.63 12.33
CA ASN A 82 1.95 43.41 11.52
C ASN A 82 2.14 42.19 12.44
N CYS A 83 1.28 41.18 12.29
CA CYS A 83 1.34 39.94 13.04
C CYS A 83 2.06 38.86 12.23
N PHE A 84 3.08 38.24 12.83
CA PHE A 84 3.83 37.13 12.28
C PHE A 84 3.69 35.92 13.20
N GLU A 85 3.17 34.82 12.66
CA GLU A 85 2.99 33.55 13.36
C GLU A 85 3.79 32.46 12.68
N ALA A 86 4.56 31.70 13.45
CA ALA A 86 5.37 30.60 12.94
C ALA A 86 5.73 29.57 14.02
N ASP A 87 5.90 28.32 13.60
CA ASP A 87 6.47 27.24 14.41
C ASP A 87 7.97 27.12 14.12
N VAL A 88 8.79 27.83 14.88
CA VAL A 88 10.25 27.91 14.67
C VAL A 88 10.93 26.65 15.21
N PRO A 89 11.68 25.89 14.39
CA PRO A 89 12.38 24.70 14.86
C PRO A 89 13.43 25.02 15.94
N ALA A 90 13.38 24.30 17.06
CA ALA A 90 14.41 24.28 18.08
C ALA A 90 15.35 23.09 17.80
N ALA A 91 16.20 23.24 16.79
CA ALA A 91 17.07 22.18 16.30
C ALA A 91 18.01 21.69 17.42
N TYR A 92 18.12 20.36 17.51
CA TYR A 92 18.97 19.67 18.48
C TYR A 92 18.69 19.98 19.95
N TYR A 93 17.46 20.40 20.29
CA TYR A 93 17.09 20.67 21.68
C TYR A 93 17.30 19.44 22.59
N TYR A 94 16.69 18.29 22.24
CA TYR A 94 16.91 16.99 22.89
C TYR A 94 17.99 16.17 22.14
N PHE A 95 19.27 16.40 22.42
CA PHE A 95 20.35 15.75 21.66
C PHE A 95 20.90 14.47 22.30
N VAL A 96 20.73 14.25 23.61
CA VAL A 96 21.22 13.04 24.29
C VAL A 96 20.08 12.05 24.43
N GLY A 97 20.25 10.84 23.91
CA GLY A 97 19.29 9.74 24.04
C GLY A 97 19.92 8.49 24.64
N ASN A 98 19.18 7.81 25.52
CA ASN A 98 19.55 6.50 26.05
C ASN A 98 18.37 5.53 25.93
N THR A 99 18.56 4.43 25.23
CA THR A 99 17.55 3.36 25.08
C THR A 99 17.89 2.20 26.01
N SER A 100 16.93 1.78 26.84
CA SER A 100 17.20 0.86 27.96
C SER A 100 17.29 -0.62 27.55
N GLY A 101 17.02 -0.95 26.29
CA GLY A 101 16.94 -2.33 25.78
C GLY A 101 15.80 -3.16 26.39
N ASN A 102 15.04 -2.60 27.33
CA ASN A 102 13.90 -3.24 27.97
C ASN A 102 12.65 -3.11 27.11
N ASN A 103 11.76 -4.10 27.20
CA ASN A 103 10.45 -4.04 26.55
C ASN A 103 9.36 -3.42 27.43
N ILE A 104 9.59 -3.31 28.74
CA ILE A 104 8.62 -2.79 29.72
C ILE A 104 9.34 -1.84 30.67
N GLY A 105 8.67 -0.78 31.11
CA GLY A 105 9.23 0.32 31.90
C GLY A 105 9.73 1.45 31.00
N ILE A 106 10.66 2.26 31.50
CA ILE A 106 11.31 3.31 30.71
C ILE A 106 12.13 2.66 29.61
N ILE A 107 11.72 2.84 28.36
CA ILE A 107 12.37 2.26 27.17
C ILE A 107 13.36 3.23 26.55
N GLU A 108 13.12 4.53 26.67
CA GLU A 108 14.00 5.58 26.18
C GLU A 108 13.91 6.82 27.07
N THR A 109 15.06 7.44 27.31
CA THR A 109 15.16 8.76 27.94
C THR A 109 15.92 9.71 27.04
N ARG A 110 15.33 10.88 26.78
CA ARG A 110 15.91 11.97 25.99
C ARG A 110 16.16 13.17 26.89
N ARG A 111 17.38 13.72 26.86
CA ARG A 111 17.79 14.86 27.69
C ARG A 111 18.30 15.99 26.81
N SER A 112 17.95 17.22 27.20
CA SER A 112 18.42 18.43 26.54
C SER A 112 19.77 18.94 27.06
N MET A 113 20.24 18.49 28.23
CA MET A 113 21.46 19.03 28.86
C MET A 113 21.39 20.56 28.97
N ASN A 114 22.51 21.24 28.75
CA ASN A 114 22.64 22.70 28.82
C ASN A 114 21.65 23.46 27.90
N ASN A 115 20.98 22.79 26.96
CA ASN A 115 19.98 23.43 26.11
C ASN A 115 18.74 23.86 26.90
N ALA A 116 18.40 23.17 28.00
CA ALA A 116 17.32 23.61 28.89
C ALA A 116 17.62 24.99 29.49
N SER A 117 18.86 25.20 29.94
CA SER A 117 19.30 26.49 30.49
C SER A 117 19.30 27.58 29.42
N LYS A 118 19.70 27.28 28.17
CA LYS A 118 19.58 28.23 27.04
C LYS A 118 18.12 28.62 26.77
N MET A 119 17.20 27.66 26.81
CA MET A 119 15.77 27.93 26.66
C MET A 119 15.24 28.82 27.78
N GLN A 120 15.71 28.60 29.02
CA GLN A 120 15.37 29.45 30.16
C GLN A 120 15.91 30.87 30.00
N SER A 121 17.15 31.03 29.53
CA SER A 121 17.73 32.34 29.21
C SER A 121 16.91 33.06 28.14
N LEU A 122 16.54 32.38 27.04
CA LEU A 122 15.71 32.95 25.99
C LEU A 122 14.34 33.39 26.54
N ARG A 123 13.69 32.59 27.38
CA ARG A 123 12.40 32.97 28.01
C ARG A 123 12.54 34.22 28.89
N LYS A 124 13.66 34.37 29.58
CA LYS A 124 13.95 35.56 30.39
C LYS A 124 14.20 36.78 29.49
N GLU A 125 15.00 36.62 28.45
CA GLU A 125 15.30 37.67 27.47
C GLU A 125 14.03 38.14 26.74
N LEU A 126 13.09 37.25 26.42
CA LEU A 126 11.79 37.62 25.86
C LEU A 126 10.96 38.52 26.78
N LEU A 127 10.99 38.24 28.09
CA LEU A 127 10.29 39.09 29.07
C LEU A 127 10.94 40.49 29.12
N GLU A 128 12.27 40.54 29.20
CA GLU A 128 13.04 41.79 29.19
C GLU A 128 12.83 42.58 27.88
N TYR A 129 12.75 41.89 26.74
CA TYR A 129 12.46 42.49 25.43
C TYR A 129 11.08 43.15 25.40
N ASN A 130 10.04 42.44 25.83
CA ASN A 130 8.66 42.93 25.84
C ASN A 130 8.47 44.09 26.84
N GLU A 131 9.20 44.10 27.96
CA GLU A 131 9.20 45.23 28.89
C GLU A 131 9.90 46.47 28.32
N ALA A 132 10.94 46.28 27.51
CA ALA A 132 11.70 47.37 26.91
C ALA A 132 11.03 47.97 25.65
N HIS A 133 10.22 47.19 24.93
CA HIS A 133 9.60 47.59 23.65
C HIS A 133 8.08 47.69 23.78
N GLU A 134 7.55 48.86 24.19
CA GLU A 134 6.11 49.05 24.41
C GLU A 134 5.21 48.83 23.18
N LYS A 135 5.77 48.89 21.97
CA LYS A 135 5.04 48.77 20.70
C LYS A 135 5.21 47.43 19.99
N GLU A 136 6.11 46.60 20.47
CA GLU A 136 6.36 45.27 19.91
C GLU A 136 5.98 44.23 20.95
N THR A 137 5.62 43.03 20.50
CA THR A 137 5.36 41.93 21.43
C THR A 137 5.73 40.62 20.80
N ILE A 138 6.48 39.79 21.53
CA ILE A 138 6.76 38.42 21.16
C ILE A 138 6.30 37.45 22.26
N VAL A 139 5.55 36.43 21.86
CA VAL A 139 5.14 35.31 22.71
C VAL A 139 5.68 34.02 22.12
N MET A 140 6.13 33.11 23.00
CA MET A 140 6.69 31.83 22.63
C MET A 140 6.16 30.72 23.53
N GLN A 141 5.73 29.61 22.93
CA GLN A 141 5.45 28.35 23.61
C GLN A 141 6.28 27.23 23.00
N GLN A 142 6.99 26.47 23.85
CA GLN A 142 7.75 25.30 23.45
C GLN A 142 6.84 24.06 23.41
N GLU A 143 6.92 23.29 22.34
CA GLU A 143 6.22 22.01 22.18
C GLU A 143 7.14 21.00 21.47
N SER A 144 6.96 19.72 21.75
CA SER A 144 7.68 18.64 21.06
C SER A 144 6.71 17.64 20.46
N CYS A 145 7.01 17.20 19.24
CA CYS A 145 6.29 16.14 18.53
C CYS A 145 7.15 14.88 18.45
N LEU A 146 6.55 13.75 18.81
CA LEU A 146 7.19 12.44 18.84
C LEU A 146 6.56 11.51 17.81
N ASN A 147 7.41 10.77 17.10
CA ASN A 147 7.04 9.59 16.34
C ASN A 147 7.73 8.38 16.95
N ILE A 148 6.94 7.40 17.36
CA ILE A 148 7.41 6.12 17.88
C ILE A 148 7.01 5.03 16.90
N THR A 149 8.03 4.37 16.34
CA THR A 149 7.87 3.29 15.38
C THR A 149 8.25 1.96 16.00
N TYR A 150 7.44 0.93 15.79
CA TYR A 150 7.71 -0.44 16.24
C TYR A 150 7.12 -1.47 15.27
N MET A 151 7.62 -2.69 15.33
CA MET A 151 7.09 -3.83 14.60
C MET A 151 6.14 -4.63 15.49
N ASP A 152 4.94 -4.89 15.00
CA ASP A 152 3.99 -5.75 15.69
C ASP A 152 4.38 -7.24 15.58
N LEU A 153 3.55 -8.12 16.13
CA LEU A 153 3.82 -9.56 16.14
C LEU A 153 3.69 -10.25 14.78
N LEU A 154 2.98 -9.62 13.83
CA LEU A 154 2.83 -10.10 12.47
C LEU A 154 3.95 -9.59 11.56
N GLY A 155 4.77 -8.68 12.07
CA GLY A 155 5.81 -8.02 11.29
C GLY A 155 5.27 -6.85 10.48
N ASP A 156 4.17 -6.23 10.90
CA ASP A 156 3.70 -4.95 10.36
C ASP A 156 4.32 -3.79 11.15
N GLU A 157 4.81 -2.77 10.46
CA GLU A 157 5.28 -1.53 11.09
C GLU A 157 4.09 -0.71 11.60
N GLN A 158 4.20 -0.20 12.82
CA GLN A 158 3.21 0.61 13.50
C GLN A 158 3.86 1.93 13.95
N ASN A 159 3.11 3.02 13.84
CA ASN A 159 3.54 4.36 14.25
C ASN A 159 2.58 4.93 15.29
N LEU A 160 3.13 5.54 16.34
CA LEU A 160 2.40 6.27 17.36
C LEU A 160 2.92 7.71 17.41
N TYR A 161 2.01 8.67 17.45
CA TYR A 161 2.34 10.09 17.39
C TYR A 161 1.81 10.84 18.61
N TYR A 162 2.65 11.71 19.17
CA TYR A 162 2.32 12.46 20.36
C TYR A 162 2.85 13.88 20.31
N LEU A 163 2.08 14.81 20.85
CA LEU A 163 2.55 16.13 21.26
C LEU A 163 2.79 16.13 22.77
N THR A 164 3.86 16.78 23.19
CA THR A 164 4.19 16.94 24.60
C THR A 164 4.75 18.33 24.85
N ASP A 165 4.35 18.86 26.00
CA ASP A 165 5.04 19.95 26.67
C ASP A 165 5.10 19.65 28.18
N ILE A 166 5.63 20.58 28.96
CA ILE A 166 5.71 20.44 30.43
C ILE A 166 4.32 20.34 31.09
N SER A 167 3.26 20.79 30.42
CA SER A 167 1.89 20.83 30.92
C SER A 167 1.15 19.51 30.69
N GLY A 168 1.49 18.77 29.62
CA GLY A 168 0.86 17.50 29.34
C GLY A 168 1.23 16.87 28.01
N VAL A 169 0.62 15.71 27.76
CA VAL A 169 0.81 14.89 26.56
C VAL A 169 -0.52 14.68 25.87
N GLU A 170 -0.53 14.82 24.55
CA GLU A 170 -1.67 14.56 23.68
C GLU A 170 -1.28 13.56 22.59
N MET A 171 -2.12 12.56 22.33
CA MET A 171 -1.95 11.67 21.19
C MET A 171 -2.55 12.33 19.95
N ILE A 172 -1.80 12.39 18.86
CA ILE A 172 -2.23 13.02 17.61
C ILE A 172 -2.33 12.01 16.46
N ASP A 173 -3.04 12.39 15.41
CA ASP A 173 -3.15 11.55 14.21
C ASP A 173 -1.92 11.66 13.30
N GLU A 174 -1.78 10.67 12.41
CA GLU A 174 -0.67 10.56 11.46
C GLU A 174 -0.59 11.78 10.52
N GLN A 175 -1.71 12.34 10.08
CA GLN A 175 -1.72 13.45 9.14
C GLN A 175 -1.20 14.73 9.79
N GLN A 176 -1.59 14.99 11.03
CA GLN A 176 -1.08 16.10 11.83
C GLN A 176 0.41 15.94 12.07
N ALA A 177 0.87 14.74 12.45
CA ALA A 177 2.28 14.48 12.70
C ALA A 177 3.13 14.64 11.44
N ILE A 178 2.71 14.08 10.31
CA ILE A 178 3.42 14.20 9.02
C ILE A 178 3.60 15.67 8.64
N ASN A 179 2.56 16.49 8.82
CA ASN A 179 2.64 17.93 8.53
C ASN A 179 3.68 18.62 9.44
N ILE A 180 3.66 18.33 10.74
CA ILE A 180 4.61 18.91 11.69
C ILE A 180 6.04 18.48 11.32
N PHE A 181 6.32 17.19 11.22
CA PHE A 181 7.65 16.70 10.86
C PHE A 181 8.14 17.26 9.52
N GLY A 182 7.26 17.30 8.50
CA GLY A 182 7.60 17.85 7.19
C GLY A 182 7.94 19.34 7.21
N LEU A 183 7.18 20.16 7.95
CA LEU A 183 7.48 21.58 8.13
C LEU A 183 8.78 21.80 8.89
N GLN A 184 8.98 21.06 9.99
CA GLN A 184 10.18 21.21 10.82
C GLN A 184 11.45 20.78 10.08
N ASP A 185 11.41 19.68 9.33
CA ASP A 185 12.52 19.24 8.47
C ASP A 185 12.80 20.31 7.38
N ARG A 186 11.77 20.82 6.70
CA ARG A 186 11.89 21.87 5.67
C ARG A 186 12.52 23.16 6.21
N PHE A 187 12.05 23.66 7.35
CA PHE A 187 12.56 24.91 7.92
C PHE A 187 14.01 24.74 8.39
N THR A 188 14.33 23.59 8.99
CA THR A 188 15.72 23.26 9.37
C THR A 188 16.65 23.22 8.16
N ASP A 189 16.22 22.59 7.04
CA ASP A 189 17.00 22.51 5.80
C ASP A 189 17.24 23.89 5.15
N LEU A 190 16.26 24.80 5.27
CA LEU A 190 16.41 26.19 4.82
C LEU A 190 17.29 27.04 5.76
N GLY A 191 17.71 26.48 6.89
CA GLY A 191 18.46 27.20 7.92
C GLY A 191 17.59 28.12 8.78
N TYR A 192 16.26 28.01 8.68
CA TYR A 192 15.30 28.79 9.47
C TYR A 192 15.01 28.07 10.78
N CYS A 193 16.01 27.99 11.65
CA CYS A 193 15.92 27.30 12.93
C CYS A 193 16.82 27.94 13.98
N LEU A 194 16.55 27.62 15.24
CA LEU A 194 17.43 27.90 16.36
C LEU A 194 18.23 26.65 16.69
N ASP A 195 19.53 26.65 16.40
CA ASP A 195 20.43 25.54 16.71
C ASP A 195 20.88 25.61 18.18
N PHE A 196 20.21 24.83 19.03
CA PHE A 196 20.51 24.80 20.46
C PHE A 196 21.84 24.13 20.79
N ASN A 197 22.40 23.29 19.91
CA ASN A 197 23.66 22.60 20.16
C ASN A 197 24.89 23.46 19.76
N ASN A 198 24.70 24.53 19.00
CA ASN A 198 25.77 25.46 18.68
C ASN A 198 26.28 26.19 19.94
N HIS A 199 27.56 26.56 19.97
CA HIS A 199 28.14 27.36 21.06
C HIS A 199 27.70 28.83 21.05
N LYS A 200 27.02 29.27 19.99
CA LYS A 200 26.40 30.60 19.93
C LYS A 200 25.23 30.69 20.91
N GLU A 201 25.07 31.87 21.49
CA GLU A 201 23.92 32.21 22.31
C GLU A 201 22.67 32.32 21.42
N ILE A 202 21.54 31.86 21.95
CA ILE A 202 20.23 31.97 21.30
C ILE A 202 19.59 33.25 21.82
N THR A 203 19.30 34.20 20.93
CA THR A 203 18.77 35.52 21.31
C THR A 203 17.35 35.74 20.79
N VAL A 204 16.67 36.75 21.34
CA VAL A 204 15.32 37.14 20.91
C VAL A 204 15.31 37.63 19.45
N GLU A 205 16.33 38.35 19.00
CA GLU A 205 16.42 38.82 17.61
C GLU A 205 16.47 37.65 16.63
N SER A 206 17.23 36.59 16.97
CA SER A 206 17.29 35.39 16.14
C SER A 206 15.94 34.68 16.06
N LEU A 207 15.16 34.67 17.16
CA LEU A 207 13.81 34.12 17.17
C LEU A 207 12.86 34.96 16.32
N ILE A 208 12.90 36.30 16.44
CA ILE A 208 12.08 37.22 15.66
C ILE A 208 12.41 37.10 14.17
N GLU A 209 13.69 37.06 13.80
CA GLU A 209 14.14 36.91 12.41
C GLU A 209 13.59 35.62 11.80
N ASN A 210 13.77 34.48 12.48
CA ASN A 210 13.24 33.20 12.02
C ASN A 210 11.71 33.19 11.94
N THR A 211 11.02 33.81 12.91
CA THR A 211 9.56 33.93 12.92
C THR A 211 9.08 34.70 11.70
N LYS A 212 9.70 35.85 11.39
CA LYS A 212 9.38 36.65 10.18
C LYS A 212 9.69 35.89 8.90
N LEU A 213 10.84 35.22 8.81
CA LEU A 213 11.23 34.45 7.62
C LEU A 213 10.23 33.33 7.35
N ILE A 214 9.86 32.55 8.37
CA ILE A 214 8.92 31.44 8.25
C ILE A 214 7.50 31.96 7.96
N SER A 215 7.04 32.99 8.66
CA SER A 215 5.68 33.54 8.47
C SER A 215 5.49 34.15 7.08
N ASN A 216 6.56 34.72 6.49
CA ASN A 216 6.55 35.27 5.15
C ASN A 216 6.90 34.24 4.05
N LEU A 217 7.21 32.99 4.41
CA LEU A 217 7.29 31.96 3.39
C LEU A 217 5.94 31.88 2.71
N PRO A 218 5.89 31.81 1.36
CA PRO A 218 4.63 31.52 0.69
C PRO A 218 4.09 30.25 1.32
N ASN A 219 2.90 30.37 1.92
CA ASN A 219 2.22 29.26 2.56
C ASN A 219 2.38 28.06 1.64
N SER A 220 3.00 26.99 2.13
CA SER A 220 2.98 25.73 1.39
C SER A 220 1.54 25.29 1.13
N ALA A 221 0.50 25.89 1.72
CA ALA A 221 -0.87 25.70 1.23
C ALA A 221 -1.09 26.21 -0.21
N GLU A 222 -0.44 27.28 -0.68
CA GLU A 222 -0.55 27.73 -2.08
C GLU A 222 0.42 26.98 -3.00
N THR A 223 1.64 26.66 -2.54
CA THR A 223 2.60 25.87 -3.32
C THR A 223 2.29 24.37 -3.32
N ASP A 224 1.63 23.85 -2.28
CA ASP A 224 0.99 22.53 -2.24
C ASP A 224 -0.43 22.56 -2.78
N SER A 225 -1.09 23.69 -3.05
CA SER A 225 -2.31 23.67 -3.88
C SER A 225 -1.96 23.43 -5.36
N GLN A 226 -0.76 23.84 -5.78
CA GLN A 226 -0.21 23.47 -7.08
C GLN A 226 0.49 22.10 -7.07
N ASN A 227 0.84 21.53 -5.91
CA ASN A 227 1.43 20.18 -5.80
C ASN A 227 0.55 19.10 -5.12
N LYS A 228 -0.65 19.41 -4.60
CA LYS A 228 -1.70 18.45 -4.18
C LYS A 228 -2.85 18.34 -5.20
N THR A 229 -2.52 18.68 -6.44
CA THR A 229 -3.23 18.14 -7.59
C THR A 229 -2.25 17.46 -8.54
N TYR A 230 -1.31 16.68 -8.01
CA TYR A 230 -0.92 15.47 -8.75
C TYR A 230 -2.07 14.46 -8.63
N ILE A 231 -3.14 14.76 -9.38
CA ILE A 231 -3.93 13.72 -10.04
C ILE A 231 -2.98 13.18 -11.12
N GLY A 232 -1.99 12.41 -10.67
CA GLY A 232 -0.92 11.90 -11.50
C GLY A 232 -0.72 10.46 -11.10
N LEU A 233 -1.04 9.56 -12.01
CA LEU A 233 -0.65 8.15 -12.00
C LEU A 233 0.90 8.03 -12.10
N GLU A 234 1.69 8.86 -11.42
CA GLU A 234 3.15 9.00 -11.60
C GLU A 234 3.96 8.22 -10.56
N ASN A 235 3.33 7.79 -9.46
CA ASN A 235 3.99 6.84 -8.57
C ASN A 235 4.03 5.46 -9.25
N THR A 236 5.24 5.05 -9.65
CA THR A 236 5.48 3.82 -10.40
C THR A 236 5.01 2.58 -9.63
N GLU A 237 5.09 2.59 -8.30
CA GLU A 237 4.65 1.47 -7.45
C GLU A 237 3.13 1.30 -7.47
N VAL A 238 2.39 2.40 -7.51
CA VAL A 238 0.92 2.42 -7.56
C VAL A 238 0.43 1.98 -8.93
N LEU A 239 1.12 2.41 -9.99
CA LEU A 239 0.87 1.91 -11.34
C LEU A 239 1.06 0.39 -11.40
N VAL A 240 2.18 -0.10 -10.89
CA VAL A 240 2.48 -1.54 -10.85
C VAL A 240 1.44 -2.29 -10.04
N TYR A 241 0.96 -1.73 -8.93
CA TYR A 241 -0.15 -2.27 -8.15
C TYR A 241 -1.46 -2.36 -8.96
N ILE A 242 -1.87 -1.27 -9.61
CA ILE A 242 -3.08 -1.22 -10.44
C ILE A 242 -2.99 -2.26 -11.55
N PHE A 243 -1.87 -2.31 -12.28
CA PHE A 243 -1.66 -3.30 -13.34
C PHE A 243 -1.71 -4.73 -12.80
N SER A 244 -1.01 -5.00 -11.71
CA SER A 244 -0.99 -6.31 -11.05
C SER A 244 -2.39 -6.82 -10.75
N ILE A 245 -3.19 -6.05 -10.01
CA ILE A 245 -4.55 -6.44 -9.65
C ILE A 245 -5.44 -6.54 -10.88
N SER A 246 -5.33 -5.61 -11.85
CA SER A 246 -6.12 -5.68 -13.09
C SER A 246 -5.83 -6.96 -13.89
N PHE A 247 -4.57 -7.40 -13.99
CA PHE A 247 -4.22 -8.65 -14.65
C PHE A 247 -4.76 -9.89 -13.92
N GLN A 248 -4.66 -9.91 -12.57
CA GLN A 248 -5.20 -11.01 -11.76
C GLN A 248 -6.73 -11.10 -11.91
N VAL A 249 -7.44 -9.98 -11.78
CA VAL A 249 -8.90 -9.92 -11.89
C VAL A 249 -9.34 -10.25 -13.31
N ALA A 250 -8.67 -9.74 -14.34
CA ALA A 250 -8.99 -10.06 -15.74
C ALA A 250 -8.79 -11.55 -16.03
N GLY A 251 -7.67 -12.14 -15.61
CA GLY A 251 -7.41 -13.57 -15.77
C GLY A 251 -8.44 -14.43 -15.03
N ALA A 252 -8.77 -14.08 -13.78
CA ALA A 252 -9.81 -14.77 -13.02
C ALA A 252 -11.19 -14.66 -13.71
N MET A 253 -11.57 -13.49 -14.23
CA MET A 253 -12.83 -13.31 -14.96
C MET A 253 -12.88 -14.13 -16.25
N ILE A 254 -11.79 -14.20 -17.01
CA ILE A 254 -11.73 -15.05 -18.22
C ILE A 254 -11.92 -16.52 -17.83
N LEU A 255 -11.24 -17.00 -16.79
CA LEU A 255 -11.46 -18.37 -16.31
C LEU A 255 -12.91 -18.58 -15.84
N LEU A 256 -13.52 -17.65 -15.10
CA LEU A 256 -14.91 -17.77 -14.68
C LEU A 256 -15.87 -17.80 -15.87
N LEU A 257 -15.66 -16.95 -16.88
CA LEU A 257 -16.55 -16.85 -18.04
C LEU A 257 -16.43 -18.04 -19.00
N PHE A 258 -15.24 -18.61 -19.16
CA PHE A 258 -14.96 -19.66 -20.16
C PHE A 258 -14.74 -21.06 -19.56
N THR A 259 -14.57 -21.17 -18.24
CA THR A 259 -14.38 -22.45 -17.52
C THR A 259 -15.61 -22.86 -16.69
N LEU A 260 -16.58 -21.96 -16.45
CA LEU A 260 -17.79 -22.23 -15.65
C LEU A 260 -19.08 -21.97 -16.43
N SER A 261 -19.37 -22.75 -17.47
CA SER A 261 -20.79 -23.05 -17.74
C SER A 261 -21.26 -24.12 -16.76
N THR A 262 -22.00 -23.70 -15.74
CA THR A 262 -22.67 -24.59 -14.78
C THR A 262 -24.09 -24.95 -15.19
N LYS A 263 -24.52 -24.58 -16.41
CA LYS A 263 -25.81 -25.03 -16.95
C LYS A 263 -25.67 -26.48 -17.38
N ARG A 264 -26.42 -27.37 -16.72
CA ARG A 264 -26.48 -28.82 -17.01
C ARG A 264 -26.62 -29.14 -18.50
N LEU A 265 -27.30 -28.29 -19.28
CA LEU A 265 -27.46 -28.45 -20.73
C LEU A 265 -26.15 -28.24 -21.54
N GLU A 266 -25.26 -27.34 -21.10
CA GLU A 266 -23.96 -27.09 -21.75
C GLU A 266 -22.91 -28.14 -21.33
N ILE A 267 -22.98 -28.65 -20.10
CA ILE A 267 -22.19 -29.81 -19.66
C ILE A 267 -22.63 -31.07 -20.40
N ILE A 268 -23.94 -31.29 -20.56
CA ILE A 268 -24.47 -32.39 -21.38
C ILE A 268 -24.02 -32.21 -22.83
N LYS A 269 -24.08 -31.01 -23.42
CA LYS A 269 -23.54 -30.75 -24.77
C LYS A 269 -22.04 -31.01 -24.89
N ARG A 270 -21.19 -30.61 -23.93
CA ARG A 270 -19.76 -30.95 -23.94
C ARG A 270 -19.50 -32.45 -23.74
N PHE A 271 -20.34 -33.13 -22.96
CA PHE A 271 -20.24 -34.58 -22.72
C PHE A 271 -20.86 -35.43 -23.85
N SER A 272 -21.81 -34.87 -24.60
CA SER A 272 -22.47 -35.48 -25.76
C SER A 272 -21.93 -34.96 -27.10
N GLY A 273 -20.98 -34.02 -27.07
CA GLY A 273 -20.51 -33.20 -28.19
C GLY A 273 -18.99 -33.19 -28.34
N THR A 274 -18.32 -34.29 -27.96
CA THR A 274 -17.35 -34.90 -28.88
C THR A 274 -18.12 -35.31 -30.14
N GLY A 275 -18.51 -34.30 -30.92
CA GLY A 275 -19.42 -34.41 -32.04
C GLY A 275 -18.94 -35.48 -33.01
N MET A 276 -19.88 -36.30 -33.48
CA MET A 276 -19.63 -37.29 -34.52
C MET A 276 -18.87 -36.62 -35.66
N ILE A 277 -17.58 -36.92 -35.76
CA ILE A 277 -16.83 -36.69 -36.97
C ILE A 277 -17.30 -37.81 -37.88
N LEU A 278 -18.14 -37.45 -38.84
CA LEU A 278 -18.77 -38.41 -39.73
C LEU A 278 -17.90 -38.56 -40.97
N ARG A 279 -17.57 -39.79 -41.34
CA ARG A 279 -16.89 -40.08 -42.62
C ARG A 279 -17.94 -40.46 -43.65
N ASN A 280 -17.93 -39.78 -44.79
CA ASN A 280 -18.72 -40.17 -45.96
C ASN A 280 -18.06 -41.38 -46.64
N GLY A 281 -18.75 -42.52 -46.74
CA GLY A 281 -18.21 -43.76 -47.34
C GLY A 281 -18.06 -43.76 -48.87
N ASP A 282 -18.61 -42.75 -49.57
CA ASP A 282 -18.43 -42.60 -51.03
C ASP A 282 -17.22 -41.71 -51.36
N THR A 283 -16.95 -40.67 -50.55
CA THR A 283 -15.91 -39.66 -50.84
C THR A 283 -14.73 -39.67 -49.86
N GLY A 284 -14.87 -40.31 -48.70
CA GLY A 284 -13.88 -40.30 -47.62
C GLY A 284 -13.74 -38.96 -46.88
N GLU A 285 -14.59 -37.97 -47.19
CA GLU A 285 -14.58 -36.65 -46.55
C GLU A 285 -15.19 -36.69 -45.14
N LEU A 286 -14.66 -35.84 -44.26
CA LEU A 286 -15.09 -35.72 -42.87
C LEU A 286 -16.08 -34.56 -42.69
N ASN A 287 -17.20 -34.82 -42.01
CA ASN A 287 -18.23 -33.84 -41.69
C ASN A 287 -18.28 -33.63 -40.17
N TYR A 288 -18.14 -32.38 -39.73
CA TYR A 288 -18.15 -32.00 -38.31
C TYR A 288 -18.57 -30.53 -38.15
N ASN A 289 -18.95 -30.15 -36.93
CA ASN A 289 -19.34 -28.78 -36.62
C ASN A 289 -18.11 -27.85 -36.55
N GLU A 290 -17.73 -27.26 -37.69
CA GLU A 290 -16.59 -26.35 -37.81
C GLU A 290 -16.67 -25.16 -36.81
N ASN A 291 -17.87 -24.65 -36.50
CA ASN A 291 -18.04 -23.54 -35.54
C ASN A 291 -17.73 -23.95 -34.09
N GLU A 292 -18.09 -25.18 -33.71
CA GLU A 292 -17.83 -25.72 -32.37
C GLU A 292 -16.36 -26.09 -32.19
N PHE A 293 -15.72 -26.56 -33.26
CA PHE A 293 -14.28 -26.77 -33.34
C PHE A 293 -13.50 -25.46 -33.12
N VAL A 294 -13.85 -24.39 -33.84
CA VAL A 294 -13.22 -23.06 -33.68
C VAL A 294 -13.48 -22.47 -32.29
N ASN A 295 -14.68 -22.66 -31.73
CA ASN A 295 -14.98 -22.24 -30.35
C ASN A 295 -14.15 -23.00 -29.31
N THR A 296 -13.84 -24.27 -29.54
CA THR A 296 -12.97 -25.06 -28.65
C THR A 296 -11.54 -24.50 -28.65
N PHE A 297 -11.03 -24.08 -29.82
CA PHE A 297 -9.77 -23.33 -29.90
C PHE A 297 -9.85 -21.99 -29.17
N ARG A 298 -10.96 -21.24 -29.33
CA ARG A 298 -11.18 -19.97 -28.65
C ARG A 298 -11.07 -20.10 -27.14
N GLU A 299 -11.76 -21.07 -26.55
CA GLU A 299 -11.69 -21.36 -25.12
C GLU A 299 -10.26 -21.74 -24.70
N GLY A 300 -9.58 -22.59 -25.47
CA GLY A 300 -8.21 -23.00 -25.19
C GLY A 300 -7.22 -21.82 -25.19
N TYR A 301 -7.31 -20.90 -26.16
CA TYR A 301 -6.46 -19.71 -26.22
C TYR A 301 -6.79 -18.69 -25.12
N LEU A 302 -8.07 -18.49 -24.80
CA LEU A 302 -8.49 -17.62 -23.70
C LEU A 302 -8.03 -18.16 -22.34
N ASN A 303 -8.12 -19.47 -22.12
CA ASN A 303 -7.64 -20.10 -20.89
C ASN A 303 -6.10 -19.97 -20.74
N LYS A 304 -5.35 -20.13 -21.84
CA LYS A 304 -3.89 -19.88 -21.84
C LYS A 304 -3.57 -18.42 -21.51
N ALA A 305 -4.29 -17.47 -22.11
CA ALA A 305 -4.12 -16.05 -21.82
C ALA A 305 -4.45 -15.75 -20.34
N ALA A 306 -5.52 -16.35 -19.80
CA ALA A 306 -5.93 -16.16 -18.42
C ALA A 306 -4.89 -16.64 -17.41
N ILE A 307 -4.34 -17.85 -17.59
CA ILE A 307 -3.25 -18.38 -16.75
C ILE A 307 -2.03 -17.45 -16.81
N THR A 308 -1.71 -16.96 -18.00
CA THR A 308 -0.58 -16.03 -18.22
C THR A 308 -0.80 -14.71 -17.48
N PHE A 309 -2.00 -14.13 -17.55
CA PHE A 309 -2.32 -12.89 -16.82
C PHE A 309 -2.28 -13.07 -15.31
N ILE A 310 -2.78 -14.19 -14.79
CA ILE A 310 -2.70 -14.49 -13.36
C ILE A 310 -1.23 -14.57 -12.93
N ALA A 311 -0.39 -15.29 -13.69
CA ALA A 311 1.03 -15.42 -13.38
C ALA A 311 1.77 -14.07 -13.42
N ILE A 312 1.56 -13.26 -14.46
CA ILE A 312 2.16 -11.92 -14.60
C ILE A 312 1.66 -11.01 -13.49
N GLY A 313 0.36 -11.03 -13.19
CA GLY A 313 -0.24 -10.21 -12.15
C GLY A 313 0.33 -10.53 -10.77
N TYR A 314 0.43 -11.81 -10.39
CA TYR A 314 1.06 -12.18 -9.12
C TYR A 314 2.53 -11.77 -9.04
N PHE A 315 3.30 -11.94 -10.13
CA PHE A 315 4.70 -11.54 -10.17
C PHE A 315 4.86 -10.01 -10.05
N ALA A 316 4.07 -9.24 -10.80
CA ALA A 316 4.09 -7.78 -10.74
C ALA A 316 3.64 -7.26 -9.37
N GLY A 317 2.72 -7.95 -8.69
CA GLY A 317 2.23 -7.58 -7.36
C GLY A 317 3.29 -7.55 -6.28
N VAL A 318 4.41 -8.26 -6.44
CA VAL A 318 5.55 -8.21 -5.51
C VAL A 318 6.18 -6.82 -5.46
N PHE A 319 6.07 -6.05 -6.53
CA PHE A 319 6.71 -4.73 -6.68
C PHE A 319 5.70 -3.56 -6.61
N GLY A 320 4.43 -3.85 -6.29
CA GLY A 320 3.37 -2.85 -6.31
C GLY A 320 2.82 -2.57 -4.90
N GLU A 321 2.68 -1.28 -4.58
CA GLU A 321 2.12 -0.83 -3.29
C GLU A 321 1.13 0.33 -3.49
N ILE A 322 0.06 0.39 -2.68
CA ILE A 322 -0.95 1.46 -2.76
C ILE A 322 -0.46 2.76 -2.12
N GLY A 323 0.39 2.68 -1.09
CA GLY A 323 0.84 3.83 -0.28
C GLY A 323 -0.33 4.64 0.29
N GLN A 324 -0.19 5.97 0.33
CA GLN A 324 -1.21 6.91 0.83
C GLN A 324 -2.25 7.34 -0.24
N ASN A 325 -2.35 6.63 -1.36
CA ASN A 325 -3.26 7.03 -2.45
C ASN A 325 -4.73 6.78 -2.13
N ASN A 326 -5.60 7.58 -2.75
CA ASN A 326 -7.06 7.44 -2.60
C ASN A 326 -7.53 6.07 -3.12
N ARG A 327 -7.90 5.19 -2.18
CA ARG A 327 -8.33 3.81 -2.46
C ARG A 327 -9.53 3.72 -3.41
N VAL A 328 -10.43 4.71 -3.39
CA VAL A 328 -11.60 4.74 -4.28
C VAL A 328 -11.18 5.00 -5.72
N LEU A 329 -10.24 5.92 -5.93
CA LEU A 329 -9.71 6.23 -7.26
C LEU A 329 -8.89 5.05 -7.80
N VAL A 330 -8.04 4.44 -6.97
CA VAL A 330 -7.28 3.23 -7.34
C VAL A 330 -8.24 2.10 -7.74
N ALA A 331 -9.31 1.87 -6.98
CA ALA A 331 -10.33 0.87 -7.32
C ALA A 331 -11.02 1.17 -8.66
N PHE A 332 -11.34 2.44 -8.93
CA PHE A 332 -11.91 2.85 -10.22
C PHE A 332 -10.94 2.57 -11.38
N CYS A 333 -9.65 2.90 -11.23
CA CYS A 333 -8.61 2.62 -12.21
C CYS A 333 -8.45 1.12 -12.45
N VAL A 334 -8.44 0.30 -11.40
CA VAL A 334 -8.37 -1.17 -11.52
C VAL A 334 -9.54 -1.69 -12.35
N ILE A 335 -10.76 -1.21 -12.11
CA ILE A 335 -11.95 -1.62 -12.87
C ILE A 335 -11.82 -1.23 -14.35
N THR A 336 -11.38 0.00 -14.64
CA THR A 336 -11.21 0.49 -16.01
C THR A 336 -10.15 -0.31 -16.76
N PHE A 337 -8.96 -0.50 -16.18
CA PHE A 337 -7.88 -1.29 -16.79
C PHE A 337 -8.27 -2.75 -16.98
N THR A 338 -8.93 -3.37 -16.00
CA THR A 338 -9.45 -4.74 -16.14
C THR A 338 -10.37 -4.86 -17.35
N THR A 339 -11.28 -3.90 -17.52
CA THR A 339 -12.24 -3.88 -18.63
C THR A 339 -11.52 -3.74 -19.98
N ILE A 340 -10.50 -2.88 -20.06
CA ILE A 340 -9.67 -2.70 -21.26
C ILE A 340 -8.92 -3.99 -21.61
N ILE A 341 -8.27 -4.62 -20.62
CA ILE A 341 -7.53 -5.88 -20.81
C ILE A 341 -8.46 -6.98 -21.34
N LEU A 342 -9.66 -7.11 -20.77
CA LEU A 342 -10.66 -8.09 -21.21
C LEU A 342 -11.06 -7.85 -22.67
N MET A 343 -11.41 -6.61 -23.04
CA MET A 343 -11.78 -6.27 -24.41
C MET A 343 -10.65 -6.53 -25.40
N LEU A 344 -9.42 -6.10 -25.08
CA LEU A 344 -8.26 -6.28 -25.94
C LEU A 344 -7.93 -7.76 -26.14
N THR A 345 -8.04 -8.57 -25.08
CA THR A 345 -7.75 -10.00 -25.12
C THR A 345 -8.76 -10.75 -25.97
N CYS A 346 -10.06 -10.51 -25.75
CA CYS A 346 -11.11 -11.12 -26.56
C CYS A 346 -10.97 -10.74 -28.03
N TYR A 347 -10.72 -9.46 -28.33
CA TYR A 347 -10.48 -8.99 -29.69
C TYR A 347 -9.25 -9.64 -30.33
N SER A 348 -8.14 -9.73 -29.59
CA SER A 348 -6.89 -10.30 -30.10
C SER A 348 -7.04 -11.79 -30.40
N VAL A 349 -7.70 -12.55 -29.52
CA VAL A 349 -7.98 -13.97 -29.74
C VAL A 349 -8.89 -14.15 -30.95
N GLU A 350 -9.98 -13.39 -31.06
CA GLU A 350 -10.88 -13.49 -32.23
C GLU A 350 -10.17 -13.15 -33.54
N SER A 351 -9.33 -12.12 -33.54
CA SER A 351 -8.55 -11.72 -34.72
C SER A 351 -7.51 -12.78 -35.11
N PHE A 352 -6.87 -13.42 -34.13
CA PHE A 352 -5.95 -14.53 -34.35
C PHE A 352 -6.66 -15.76 -34.94
N LEU A 353 -7.81 -16.16 -34.37
CA LEU A 353 -8.57 -17.32 -34.86
C LEU A 353 -9.03 -17.12 -36.31
N LYS A 354 -9.48 -15.90 -36.67
CA LYS A 354 -9.90 -15.58 -38.06
C LYS A 354 -8.75 -15.63 -39.07
N LYS A 355 -7.52 -15.34 -38.65
CA LYS A 355 -6.34 -15.26 -39.54
C LYS A 355 -5.50 -16.53 -39.53
N SER A 356 -5.67 -17.40 -38.54
CA SER A 356 -4.82 -18.58 -38.38
C SER A 356 -5.17 -19.64 -39.42
N PRO A 357 -4.25 -19.98 -40.35
CA PRO A 357 -4.50 -21.02 -41.35
C PRO A 357 -4.58 -22.41 -40.70
N VAL A 358 -3.97 -22.59 -39.52
CA VAL A 358 -3.97 -23.85 -38.77
C VAL A 358 -5.31 -24.10 -38.08
N VAL A 359 -5.95 -23.05 -37.55
CA VAL A 359 -7.25 -23.18 -36.88
C VAL A 359 -8.39 -23.36 -37.88
N ASN A 360 -8.27 -22.73 -39.06
CA ASN A 360 -9.26 -22.82 -40.13
C ASN A 360 -8.98 -23.96 -41.12
N ALA A 361 -7.91 -24.75 -40.91
CA ALA A 361 -7.67 -25.96 -41.67
C ALA A 361 -8.69 -27.03 -41.29
N ARG A 362 -9.12 -27.82 -42.29
CA ARG A 362 -10.00 -28.95 -42.04
C ARG A 362 -9.27 -30.08 -41.33
N ILE A 363 -9.96 -30.75 -40.42
CA ILE A 363 -9.47 -31.97 -39.76
C ILE A 363 -9.17 -33.02 -40.83
N THR A 364 -8.01 -33.67 -40.74
CA THR A 364 -7.60 -34.71 -41.66
C THR A 364 -7.68 -36.11 -41.04
N ASN A 365 -7.92 -37.13 -41.86
CA ASN A 365 -7.93 -38.53 -41.43
C ASN A 365 -6.62 -38.96 -40.74
N LYS A 366 -5.47 -38.42 -41.18
CA LYS A 366 -4.16 -38.69 -40.56
C LYS A 366 -4.05 -38.14 -39.14
N GLU A 367 -4.64 -36.99 -38.86
CA GLU A 367 -4.64 -36.41 -37.50
C GLU A 367 -5.53 -37.22 -36.55
N LEU A 368 -6.65 -37.74 -37.05
CA LEU A 368 -7.52 -38.63 -36.27
C LEU A 368 -6.84 -39.96 -35.94
N GLU A 369 -6.15 -40.55 -36.92
CA GLU A 369 -5.35 -41.78 -36.72
C GLU A 369 -4.23 -41.59 -35.70
N GLN A 370 -3.53 -40.44 -35.73
CA GLN A 370 -2.48 -40.12 -34.76
C GLN A 370 -2.99 -39.99 -33.32
N VAL A 371 -4.23 -39.52 -33.16
CA VAL A 371 -4.87 -39.32 -31.85
C VAL A 371 -5.68 -40.57 -31.43
N GLY A 372 -5.78 -41.58 -32.30
CA GLY A 372 -6.47 -42.84 -32.02
C GLY A 372 -8.00 -42.74 -32.04
N ILE A 373 -8.54 -41.80 -32.82
CA ILE A 373 -10.00 -41.57 -32.96
C ILE A 373 -10.45 -42.14 -34.30
N GLU A 374 -11.40 -43.07 -34.26
CA GLU A 374 -12.06 -43.59 -35.47
C GLU A 374 -13.38 -42.84 -35.70
N PRO A 375 -13.56 -42.17 -36.86
CA PRO A 375 -14.79 -41.45 -37.16
C PRO A 375 -15.94 -42.42 -37.47
N ASP A 376 -17.16 -42.08 -37.04
CA ASP A 376 -18.37 -42.85 -37.35
C ASP A 376 -18.73 -42.74 -38.84
N MET A 377 -19.20 -43.82 -39.47
CA MET A 377 -19.61 -43.81 -40.88
C MET A 377 -21.00 -43.17 -41.04
N GLU A 378 -21.11 -42.11 -41.86
CA GLU A 378 -22.40 -41.46 -42.18
C GLU A 378 -23.25 -42.34 -43.10
N SER A 379 -22.59 -43.03 -44.03
CA SER A 379 -23.17 -43.92 -45.02
C SER A 379 -22.06 -44.83 -45.57
N ILE A 380 -22.29 -46.13 -45.66
CA ILE A 380 -21.33 -47.08 -46.26
C ILE A 380 -21.75 -47.35 -47.70
N SER A 381 -20.81 -47.19 -48.65
CA SER A 381 -21.03 -47.52 -50.04
C SER A 381 -21.15 -49.05 -50.24
N GLY A 382 -21.97 -49.51 -51.19
CA GLY A 382 -22.10 -50.95 -51.46
C GLY A 382 -20.77 -51.64 -51.83
N GLU A 383 -19.80 -50.86 -52.30
CA GLU A 383 -18.44 -51.32 -52.65
C GLU A 383 -17.53 -51.48 -51.40
N GLU A 384 -17.69 -50.64 -50.38
CA GLU A 384 -17.00 -50.82 -49.09
C GLU A 384 -17.57 -51.99 -48.28
N ILE A 385 -18.91 -52.15 -48.26
CA ILE A 385 -19.56 -53.31 -47.63
C ILE A 385 -18.99 -54.61 -48.24
N SER A 386 -18.90 -54.66 -49.58
CA SER A 386 -18.38 -55.85 -50.26
C SER A 386 -16.89 -56.11 -50.04
N LYS A 387 -16.07 -55.08 -49.83
CA LYS A 387 -14.65 -55.23 -49.43
C LYS A 387 -14.49 -55.72 -47.99
N MET A 388 -15.30 -55.24 -47.05
CA MET A 388 -15.29 -55.72 -45.65
C MET A 388 -15.63 -57.21 -45.58
N PHE A 389 -16.65 -57.66 -46.32
CA PHE A 389 -16.98 -59.08 -46.42
C PHE A 389 -15.87 -59.90 -47.11
N GLN A 390 -15.18 -59.38 -48.12
CA GLN A 390 -14.05 -60.12 -48.74
C GLN A 390 -12.84 -60.30 -47.80
N GLN A 391 -12.71 -59.47 -46.77
CA GLN A 391 -11.62 -59.52 -45.81
C GLN A 391 -11.91 -60.51 -44.66
N GLU A 392 -13.17 -60.63 -44.22
CA GLU A 392 -13.60 -61.64 -43.25
C GLU A 392 -13.62 -63.08 -43.81
N PHE A 393 -13.79 -63.26 -45.12
CA PHE A 393 -13.79 -64.58 -45.76
C PHE A 393 -12.41 -65.04 -46.26
N LYS A 394 -11.32 -64.37 -45.85
CA LYS A 394 -9.93 -64.74 -46.19
C LYS A 394 -9.10 -65.29 -45.02
N GLU A 395 -9.69 -65.40 -43.83
CA GLU A 395 -9.27 -66.35 -42.79
C GLU A 395 -10.10 -67.63 -42.89
#